data_AF-A0A7W6SRU9-F1
#
_entry.id   AF-A0A7W6SRU9-F1
#
_cell.length_a   1.000
_cell.length_b   1.000
_cell.length_c   1.000
_cell.angle_alpha   90.00
_cell.angle_beta   90.00
_cell.angle_gamma   90.00
#
_symmetry.space_group_name_H-M   'P 1'
#
loop_
_entity.id
_entity.type
_entity.pdbx_description
1 polymer ?
#
loop_
_entity_poly.entity_id
_entity_poly.type
_entity_poly.pdbx_seq_one_letter_code
_entity_poly.pdbx_strand_id
1 'polypeptide(L)' 'MSFAIGTPISDSNPLPTRVAGQRLDNTGQAISPDDYTQNLTYNADGTLATVWFTDGVNTWTQTNTWTNGQLTKVSNWVRT' A
#
# COMPACT_ATOMS: atom_id res chain seq x y z
N MET A 1 14.75 -13.96 -34.09
CA MET A 1 14.16 -13.69 -32.77
C MET A 1 13.14 -12.58 -32.98
N SER A 2 11.84 -12.87 -32.94
CA SER A 2 10.79 -11.84 -33.07
C SER A 2 10.38 -11.37 -31.67
N PHE A 3 10.53 -10.08 -31.38
CA PHE A 3 9.93 -9.46 -30.21
C PHE A 3 8.46 -9.14 -30.52
N ALA A 4 7.57 -9.31 -29.54
CA ALA A 4 6.16 -8.94 -29.70
C ALA A 4 6.04 -7.41 -29.85
N ILE A 5 5.42 -6.95 -30.93
CA ILE A 5 5.17 -5.52 -31.20
C ILE A 5 3.90 -5.07 -30.46
N GLY A 6 3.97 -4.96 -29.13
CA GLY A 6 3.01 -4.15 -28.38
C GLY A 6 3.15 -2.66 -28.76
N THR A 7 2.20 -1.82 -28.34
CA THR A 7 2.26 -0.36 -28.54
C THR A 7 3.67 0.14 -28.20
N PRO A 8 4.36 0.83 -29.12
CA PRO A 8 5.72 1.28 -28.86
C PRO A 8 5.74 2.21 -27.65
N ILE A 9 6.80 2.12 -26.86
CA ILE A 9 7.06 3.09 -25.80
C ILE A 9 7.27 4.45 -26.49
N SER A 10 6.55 5.46 -26.04
CA SER A 10 6.61 6.83 -26.57
C SER A 10 6.37 7.82 -25.44
N ASP A 11 6.53 9.12 -25.68
CA ASP A 11 6.22 10.14 -24.66
C ASP A 11 4.74 10.11 -24.25
N SER A 12 3.85 9.63 -25.13
CA SER A 12 2.43 9.41 -24.85
C SER A 12 2.13 8.01 -24.27
N ASN A 13 3.12 7.11 -24.25
CA ASN A 13 3.03 5.76 -23.70
C ASN A 13 4.36 5.40 -23.00
N PRO A 14 4.75 6.14 -21.95
CA PRO A 14 6.00 5.87 -21.25
C PRO A 14 5.91 4.54 -20.51
N LEU A 15 7.06 3.89 -20.28
CA LEU A 15 7.11 2.79 -19.32
C LEU A 15 6.62 3.33 -17.96
N PRO A 16 5.76 2.60 -17.24
CA PRO A 16 5.37 2.99 -15.89
C PRO A 16 6.63 3.08 -15.02
N THR A 17 7.03 4.30 -14.67
CA THR A 17 8.16 4.54 -13.79
C THR A 17 7.69 4.42 -12.35
N ARG A 18 8.03 3.31 -11.68
CA ARG A 18 7.96 3.27 -10.22
C ARG A 18 9.10 4.13 -9.68
N VAL A 19 8.76 5.14 -8.88
CA VAL A 19 9.78 5.85 -8.13
C VAL A 19 10.31 4.90 -7.06
N ALA A 20 11.62 4.73 -6.96
CA ALA A 20 12.21 3.89 -5.93
C ALA A 20 11.76 4.38 -4.54
N GLY A 21 11.21 3.48 -3.72
CA GLY A 21 10.64 3.81 -2.42
C GLY A 21 9.16 4.23 -2.43
N GLN A 22 8.52 4.30 -3.61
CA GLN A 22 7.08 4.57 -3.70
C GLN A 22 6.28 3.44 -3.05
N ARG A 23 5.46 3.79 -2.05
CA ARG A 23 4.59 2.84 -1.35
C ARG A 23 3.39 2.53 -2.21
N LEU A 24 3.04 1.26 -2.30
CA LEU A 24 1.94 0.78 -3.14
C LEU A 24 0.91 0.03 -2.32
N ASP A 25 -0.35 0.12 -2.73
CA ASP A 25 -1.42 -0.71 -2.21
C ASP A 25 -1.45 -2.11 -2.85
N ASN A 26 -2.40 -2.94 -2.41
CA ASN A 26 -2.66 -4.28 -2.95
C ASN A 26 -3.06 -4.31 -4.43
N THR A 27 -3.46 -3.18 -5.02
CA THR A 27 -3.77 -3.04 -6.45
C THR A 27 -2.56 -2.60 -7.28
N GLY A 28 -1.43 -2.30 -6.62
CA GLY A 28 -0.23 -1.78 -7.25
C GLY A 28 -0.28 -0.28 -7.54
N GLN A 29 -1.30 0.42 -7.03
CA GLN A 29 -1.42 1.87 -7.12
C GLN A 29 -0.56 2.54 -6.05
N ALA A 30 -0.03 3.70 -6.39
CA ALA A 30 0.75 4.51 -5.46
C ALA A 30 -0.12 5.08 -4.35
N ILE A 31 0.39 5.05 -3.13
CA ILE A 31 -0.28 5.58 -1.95
C ILE A 31 0.66 6.39 -1.08
N SER A 32 0.12 7.42 -0.44
CA SER A 32 0.82 8.27 0.54
C SER A 32 0.00 8.34 1.84
N PRO A 33 0.06 7.31 2.71
CA PRO A 33 -0.72 7.28 3.94
C PRO A 33 -0.45 8.45 4.89
N ASP A 34 0.72 9.07 4.76
CA ASP A 34 1.17 10.17 5.63
C ASP A 34 0.48 11.50 5.30
N ASP A 35 -0.16 11.61 4.13
CA ASP A 35 -0.94 12.78 3.70
C ASP A 35 -2.35 12.80 4.32
N TYR A 36 -2.77 11.71 4.98
CA TYR A 36 -4.11 11.53 5.52
C TYR A 36 -4.07 11.34 7.03
N THR A 37 -5.16 11.73 7.70
CA THR A 37 -5.36 11.42 9.12
C THR A 37 -5.45 9.91 9.29
N GLN A 38 -4.56 9.34 10.10
CA GLN A 38 -4.54 7.90 10.39
C GLN A 38 -5.38 7.58 11.63
N ASN A 39 -6.19 6.55 11.51
CA ASN A 39 -6.97 5.96 12.58
C ASN A 39 -6.31 4.64 13.03
N LEU A 40 -6.27 4.42 14.34
CA LEU A 40 -5.54 3.32 14.97
C LEU A 40 -6.53 2.47 15.78
N THR A 41 -6.43 1.15 15.68
CA THR A 41 -7.12 0.22 16.57
C THR A 41 -6.11 -0.65 17.31
N TYR A 42 -6.45 -1.08 18.52
CA TYR A 42 -5.55 -1.81 19.39
C TYR A 42 -6.15 -3.15 19.79
N ASN A 43 -5.29 -4.14 19.98
CA ASN A 43 -5.63 -5.44 20.54
C ASN A 43 -5.92 -5.29 22.05
N ALA A 44 -6.46 -6.34 22.67
CA ALA A 44 -6.78 -6.34 24.10
C ALA A 44 -5.53 -6.19 25.00
N ASP A 45 -4.36 -6.59 24.50
CA ASP A 45 -3.07 -6.43 25.18
C ASP A 45 -2.45 -5.04 25.00
N GLY A 46 -3.15 -4.13 24.30
CA GLY A 46 -2.69 -2.76 24.02
C GLY A 46 -1.75 -2.64 22.83
N THR A 47 -1.41 -3.73 22.14
CA THR A 47 -0.60 -3.67 20.92
C THR A 47 -1.41 -3.11 19.75
N LEU A 48 -0.74 -2.41 18.83
CA LEU A 48 -1.39 -1.81 17.67
C LEU A 48 -1.89 -2.92 16.72
N ALA A 49 -3.20 -3.00 16.49
CA ALA A 49 -3.83 -4.04 15.67
C ALA A 49 -3.92 -3.61 14.20
N THR A 50 -4.55 -2.47 13.94
CA THR A 50 -4.70 -1.94 12.58
C THR A 50 -4.45 -0.44 12.53
N VAL A 51 -3.98 -0.02 11.36
CA VAL A 51 -3.93 1.39 10.94
C VAL A 51 -4.79 1.52 9.70
N TRP A 52 -5.64 2.52 9.64
CA TRP A 52 -6.43 2.79 8.45
C TRP A 52 -6.61 4.28 8.20
N PHE A 53 -6.83 4.64 6.95
CA PHE A 53 -7.15 6.00 6.53
C PHE A 53 -8.09 5.96 5.33
N THR A 54 -8.72 7.09 5.02
CA THR A 54 -9.58 7.25 3.86
C THR A 54 -9.25 8.54 3.11
N ASP A 55 -9.38 8.52 1.79
CA ASP A 55 -9.31 9.69 0.93
C ASP A 55 -10.70 10.29 0.65
N GLY A 56 -11.75 9.77 1.30
CA GLY A 56 -13.16 10.12 1.06
C GLY A 56 -13.86 9.24 0.02
N VAL A 57 -13.12 8.39 -0.71
CA VAL A 57 -13.68 7.46 -1.71
C VAL A 57 -13.35 6.01 -1.36
N ASN A 58 -12.10 5.75 -0.99
CA ASN A 58 -11.59 4.44 -0.65
C ASN A 58 -11.07 4.44 0.78
N THR A 59 -10.99 3.25 1.36
CA THR A 59 -10.36 3.03 2.66
C THR A 59 -9.17 2.12 2.47
N TRP A 60 -8.02 2.49 3.03
CA TRP A 60 -6.85 1.64 3.08
C TRP A 60 -6.62 1.18 4.49
N THR A 61 -6.46 -0.13 4.66
CA THR A 61 -6.18 -0.76 5.96
C THR A 61 -4.87 -1.52 5.92
N GLN A 62 -4.07 -1.36 6.96
CA GLN A 62 -2.87 -2.14 7.25
C GLN A 62 -3.03 -2.85 8.59
N THR A 63 -2.67 -4.12 8.64
CA THR A 63 -2.77 -4.97 9.83
C THR A 63 -1.39 -5.31 10.36
N ASN A 64 -1.23 -5.19 11.67
CA ASN A 64 -0.02 -5.52 12.39
C ASN A 64 -0.24 -6.84 13.15
N THR A 65 0.64 -7.81 12.94
CA THR A 65 0.62 -9.10 13.63
C THR A 65 1.73 -9.14 14.66
N TRP A 66 1.38 -9.53 15.88
CA TRP A 66 2.29 -9.62 17.00
C TRP A 66 2.43 -11.07 17.45
N THR A 67 3.60 -11.44 17.96
CA THR A 67 3.85 -12.73 18.57
C THR A 67 4.72 -12.50 19.80
N ASN A 68 4.23 -12.91 20.97
CA ASN A 68 4.91 -12.70 22.26
C ASN A 68 5.34 -11.24 22.49
N GLY A 69 4.48 -10.27 22.13
CA GLY A 69 4.75 -8.84 22.28
C GLY A 69 5.71 -8.24 21.24
N GLN A 70 6.18 -9.02 20.27
CA GLN A 70 7.01 -8.53 19.16
C GLN A 70 6.21 -8.43 17.87
N LEU A 71 6.41 -7.33 17.13
CA LEU A 71 5.81 -7.14 15.81
C LEU A 71 6.47 -8.09 14.81
N THR A 72 5.75 -9.09 14.33
CA THR A 72 6.27 -10.11 13.42
C THR A 72 5.86 -9.88 11.97
N LYS A 73 4.78 -9.12 11.73
CA LYS A 73 4.32 -8.83 10.37
C LYS A 73 3.57 -7.51 10.32
N VAL A 74 3.78 -6.79 9.22
CA VAL A 74 2.97 -5.66 8.80
C VAL A 74 2.41 -6.01 7.42
N SER A 75 1.10 -5.97 7.24
CA SER A 75 0.50 -6.26 5.93
C SER A 75 0.78 -5.14 4.92
N ASN A 76 0.67 -5.46 3.63
CA ASN A 76 0.48 -4.41 2.64
C ASN A 76 -0.81 -3.63 2.94
N TRP A 77 -0.86 -2.39 2.47
CA TRP A 77 -2.09 -1.60 2.51
C TRP A 77 -3.12 -2.23 1.58
N VAL A 78 -4.29 -2.55 2.14
CA VAL A 78 -5.41 -3.13 1.41
C VAL A 78 -6.45 -2.05 1.18
N ARG A 79 -6.68 -1.74 -0.09
CA ARG A 79 -7.75 -0.85 -0.56
C ARG A 79 -9.07 -1.61 -0.57
N THR A 80 -10.10 -1.00 0.01
CA THR A 80 -11.51 -1.43 -0.04
C THR A 80 -12.38 -0.30 -0.52
#